data_AF-A0A2V6EVI8-F1
#
_entry.id   AF-A0A2V6EVI8-F1
#
_cell.length_a   1.000
_cell.length_b   1.000
_cell.length_c   1.000
_cell.angle_alpha   90.00
_cell.angle_beta   90.00
_cell.angle_gamma   90.00
#
_symmetry.space_group_name_H-M   'P 1'
#
loop_
_entity.id
_entity.type
_entity.pdbx_description
1 polymer ?
#
loop_
_entity_poly.entity_id
_entity_poly.type
_entity_poly.pdbx_seq_one_letter_code
_entity_poly.pdbx_strand_id
1 'polypeptide(L)'
;YLIGMKQNHPELFERIDWSTEHVLEQTKQRARELNLEVSLLPAGYDVDDAATLRRLCDELLSSKSTPDVAPITRKFLAALTSRKKL
;
A
#
# COMPACT_ATOMS: atom_id res chain seq x y z
N TYR A 1 -2.36 -0.07 3.53
CA TYR A 1 -1.05 0.61 3.48
C TYR A 1 -1.03 2.01 4.13
N LEU A 2 -2.15 2.73 4.30
CA LEU A 2 -2.15 4.07 4.93
C LEU A 2 -3.32 4.22 5.90
N ILE A 3 -3.08 4.95 7.00
CA ILE A 3 -4.12 5.47 7.89
C ILE A 3 -3.82 6.94 8.21
N GLY A 4 -4.85 7.77 8.24
CA GLY A 4 -4.74 9.19 8.54
C GLY A 4 -5.95 9.66 9.34
N MET A 5 -5.73 10.57 10.28
CA MET A 5 -6.74 11.09 11.19
C MET A 5 -6.57 12.60 11.34
N LYS A 6 -7.67 13.32 11.60
CA LYS A 6 -7.65 14.78 11.86
C LYS A 6 -7.16 15.11 13.28
N GLN A 7 -7.35 14.17 14.20
CA GLN A 7 -6.93 14.25 15.60
C GLN A 7 -6.40 12.88 16.02
N ASN A 8 -5.63 12.83 17.11
CA ASN A 8 -5.08 11.57 17.61
C ASN A 8 -6.18 10.74 18.29
N HIS A 9 -6.35 9.50 17.84
CA HIS A 9 -7.23 8.50 18.44
C HIS A 9 -6.43 7.22 18.72
N PRO A 10 -5.59 7.19 19.77
CA PRO A 10 -4.77 6.02 20.09
C PRO A 10 -5.59 4.74 20.29
N GLU A 11 -6.84 4.86 20.72
CA GLU A 11 -7.79 3.77 20.96
C GLU A 11 -8.10 2.94 19.70
N LEU A 12 -7.89 3.51 18.50
CA LEU A 12 -8.01 2.77 17.23
C LEU A 12 -6.98 1.64 17.09
N PHE A 13 -5.86 1.75 17.81
CA PHE A 13 -4.74 0.81 17.73
C PHE A 13 -4.73 -0.22 18.87
N GLU A 14 -5.67 -0.10 19.81
CA GLU A 14 -5.79 -1.03 20.93
C GLU A 14 -6.56 -2.30 20.53
N ARG A 15 -6.14 -3.44 21.08
CA ARG A 15 -6.83 -4.73 20.91
C ARG A 15 -7.03 -5.12 19.43
N ILE A 16 -6.02 -4.84 18.62
CA ILE A 16 -5.91 -5.25 17.23
C ILE A 16 -4.99 -6.47 17.16
N ASP A 17 -5.38 -7.48 16.39
CA ASP A 17 -4.57 -8.66 16.13
C ASP A 17 -3.55 -8.31 15.04
N TRP A 18 -2.47 -7.67 15.46
CA TRP A 18 -1.40 -7.22 14.57
C TRP A 18 -0.79 -8.35 13.73
N SER A 19 -0.30 -7.99 12.55
CA SER A 19 0.29 -8.93 11.58
C SER A 19 -0.68 -10.00 11.06
N THR A 20 -1.99 -9.71 11.10
CA THR A 20 -3.04 -10.56 10.50
C THR A 20 -3.79 -9.82 9.39
N GLU A 21 -4.52 -10.57 8.58
CA GLU A 21 -5.46 -10.02 7.59
C GLU A 21 -6.66 -9.29 8.22
N HIS A 22 -6.92 -9.50 9.52
CA HIS A 22 -8.09 -8.94 10.21
C HIS A 22 -7.91 -7.48 10.61
N VAL A 23 -6.69 -6.95 10.59
CA VAL A 23 -6.34 -5.60 11.07
C VAL A 23 -7.25 -4.52 10.50
N LEU A 24 -7.52 -4.53 9.19
CA LEU A 24 -8.37 -3.52 8.55
C LEU A 24 -9.81 -3.55 9.08
N GLU A 25 -10.42 -4.74 9.15
CA GLU A 25 -11.81 -4.87 9.61
C GLU A 25 -11.94 -4.59 11.11
N GLN A 26 -10.96 -5.01 11.92
CA GLN A 26 -10.91 -4.67 13.34
C GLN A 26 -10.77 -3.16 13.55
N THR A 27 -9.90 -2.48 12.78
CA THR A 27 -9.73 -1.02 12.85
C THR A 27 -11.02 -0.29 12.49
N LYS A 28 -11.73 -0.72 11.42
CA LYS A 28 -13.04 -0.17 11.05
C LYS A 28 -14.08 -0.37 12.15
N GLN A 29 -14.07 -1.53 12.79
CA GLN A 29 -14.97 -1.82 13.90
C GLN A 29 -14.68 -0.93 15.11
N ARG A 30 -13.41 -0.71 15.46
CA ARG A 30 -13.02 0.26 16.52
C ARG A 30 -13.49 1.67 16.18
N ALA A 31 -13.28 2.11 14.94
CA ALA A 31 -13.72 3.43 14.50
C ALA A 31 -15.24 3.63 14.68
N ARG A 32 -16.05 2.63 14.34
CA ARG A 32 -17.51 2.67 14.57
C ARG A 32 -17.86 2.79 16.04
N GLU A 33 -17.19 2.05 16.91
CA GLU A 33 -17.43 2.11 18.37
C GLU A 33 -17.06 3.46 18.98
N LEU A 34 -16.08 4.15 18.40
CA LEU A 34 -15.69 5.51 18.76
C LEU A 34 -16.53 6.59 18.05
N ASN A 35 -17.57 6.21 17.30
CA ASN A 35 -18.41 7.11 16.49
C ASN A 35 -17.61 7.95 15.47
N LEU A 36 -16.57 7.36 14.87
CA LEU A 36 -15.75 7.99 13.84
C LEU A 36 -16.22 7.60 12.44
N GLU A 37 -16.23 8.57 11.53
CA GLU A 37 -16.45 8.32 10.10
C GLU A 37 -15.19 7.75 9.44
N VAL A 38 -15.37 6.76 8.57
CA VAL A 38 -14.27 6.09 7.85
C VAL A 38 -14.46 6.21 6.35
N SER A 39 -13.44 6.71 5.67
CA SER A 39 -13.32 6.71 4.21
C SER A 39 -12.19 5.79 3.77
N LEU A 40 -12.46 4.89 2.83
CA LEU A 40 -11.46 3.96 2.31
C LEU A 40 -10.80 4.51 1.04
N LEU A 41 -9.47 4.37 0.97
CA LEU A 41 -8.70 4.59 -0.25
C LEU A 41 -8.86 3.39 -1.19
N PRO A 42 -8.54 3.54 -2.49
CA PRO A 42 -8.36 2.39 -3.37
C PRO A 42 -7.40 1.37 -2.76
N ALA A 43 -7.71 0.08 -2.96
CA ALA A 43 -6.85 -0.98 -2.49
C ALA A 43 -5.46 -0.89 -3.14
N GLY A 44 -4.43 -1.13 -2.34
CA GLY A 44 -3.04 -1.26 -2.78
C GLY A 44 -2.45 -2.57 -2.30
N TYR A 45 -1.19 -2.81 -2.63
CA TYR A 45 -0.45 -3.98 -2.20
C TYR A 45 0.95 -3.57 -1.77
N ASP A 46 1.51 -4.31 -0.82
CA ASP A 46 2.90 -4.18 -0.42
C ASP A 46 3.78 -5.04 -1.33
N VAL A 47 5.05 -4.65 -1.47
CA VAL A 47 6.01 -5.32 -2.37
C VAL A 47 7.00 -6.09 -1.50
N ASP A 48 6.60 -7.29 -1.09
CA ASP A 48 7.32 -8.10 -0.10
C ASP A 48 8.03 -9.31 -0.72
N ASP A 49 7.70 -9.68 -1.95
CA ASP A 49 8.20 -10.88 -2.60
C ASP A 49 8.48 -10.70 -4.10
N ALA A 50 9.00 -11.75 -4.73
CA ALA A 50 9.33 -11.73 -6.14
C ALA A 50 8.09 -11.54 -7.05
N ALA A 51 6.92 -12.02 -6.62
CA ALA A 51 5.69 -11.95 -7.41
C ALA A 51 5.12 -10.53 -7.40
N THR A 52 5.04 -9.90 -6.24
CA THR A 52 4.62 -8.51 -6.06
C THR A 52 5.61 -7.53 -6.71
N LEU A 53 6.92 -7.82 -6.66
CA LEU A 53 7.91 -7.03 -7.41
C LEU A 53 7.75 -7.18 -8.93
N ARG A 54 7.45 -8.38 -9.43
CA ARG A 54 7.16 -8.60 -10.86
C ARG A 54 5.94 -7.78 -11.27
N ARG A 55 4.86 -7.85 -10.48
CA ARG A 55 3.65 -7.06 -10.70
C ARG A 55 3.96 -5.56 -10.76
N LEU A 56 4.74 -5.04 -9.81
CA LEU A 56 5.14 -3.62 -9.82
C LEU A 56 5.92 -3.26 -11.09
N CYS A 57 6.85 -4.12 -11.54
CA CYS A 57 7.59 -3.90 -12.78
C CYS A 57 6.64 -3.80 -13.98
N ASP A 58 5.68 -4.73 -14.08
CA ASP A 58 4.72 -4.76 -15.18
C ASP A 58 3.83 -3.50 -15.16
N GLU A 59 3.37 -3.09 -13.97
CA GLU A 59 2.53 -1.89 -13.80
C GLU A 59 3.28 -0.58 -14.13
N LEU A 60 4.58 -0.46 -13.84
CA LEU A 60 5.33 0.79 -14.04
C LEU A 60 6.11 0.87 -15.37
N LEU A 61 6.48 -0.27 -15.95
CA LEU A 61 7.33 -0.33 -17.15
C LEU A 61 6.55 -0.69 -18.43
N SER A 62 5.26 -1.07 -18.34
CA SER A 62 4.46 -1.30 -19.54
C SER A 62 4.28 -0.03 -20.38
N SER A 63 4.04 -0.20 -21.68
CA SER A 63 3.72 0.90 -22.59
C SER A 63 2.38 1.59 -22.28
N LYS A 64 1.53 0.97 -21.46
CA LYS A 64 0.22 1.49 -21.04
C LYS A 64 0.28 2.26 -19.72
N SER A 65 1.44 2.30 -19.07
CA SER A 65 1.63 2.94 -17.77
C SER A 65 1.64 4.47 -17.88
N THR A 66 1.02 5.15 -16.92
CA THR A 66 1.08 6.61 -16.82
C THR A 66 2.47 7.06 -16.37
N PRO A 67 3.14 7.99 -17.07
CA PRO A 67 4.54 8.34 -16.80
C PRO A 67 4.81 8.92 -15.40
N ASP A 68 3.80 9.55 -14.79
CA ASP A 68 3.94 10.32 -13.55
C ASP A 68 3.74 9.48 -12.28
N VAL A 69 3.42 8.20 -12.40
CA VAL A 69 3.28 7.31 -11.25
C VAL A 69 4.66 6.83 -10.80
N ALA A 70 4.99 7.11 -9.53
CA ALA A 70 6.23 6.71 -8.88
C ALA A 70 7.49 6.93 -9.75
N PRO A 71 7.76 8.17 -10.22
CA PRO A 71 8.74 8.45 -11.27
C PRO A 71 10.16 8.02 -10.90
N ILE A 72 10.53 8.15 -9.63
CA ILE A 72 11.84 7.73 -9.13
C ILE A 72 11.96 6.21 -9.10
N THR A 73 10.93 5.51 -8.60
CA THR A 73 10.88 4.04 -8.59
C THR A 73 10.93 3.48 -10.01
N ARG A 74 10.15 4.05 -10.94
CA ARG A 74 10.14 3.68 -12.36
C ARG A 74 11.53 3.81 -12.98
N LYS A 75 12.20 4.96 -12.80
CA LYS A 75 13.57 5.20 -13.30
C LYS A 75 14.54 4.16 -12.75
N PHE A 76 14.45 3.86 -11.45
CA PHE A 76 15.31 2.86 -10.81
C PHE A 76 15.09 1.45 -11.38
N LEU A 77 13.83 1.01 -11.51
CA LEU A 77 13.50 -0.31 -12.06
C LEU A 77 13.95 -0.45 -13.53
N ALA A 78 13.76 0.59 -14.35
CA ALA A 78 14.23 0.60 -15.75
C ALA A 78 15.76 0.48 -15.86
N ALA A 79 16.50 1.11 -14.95
CA ALA A 79 17.95 1.00 -14.91
C ALA A 79 18.40 -0.41 -14.45
N LEU A 80 17.70 -1.02 -13.49
CA LEU A 80 18.01 -2.38 -13.01
C LEU A 80 17.77 -3.45 -14.08
N THR A 81 16.66 -3.36 -14.83
CA THR A 81 16.35 -4.33 -15.89
C THR A 81 17.32 -4.25 -17.06
N SER A 82 17.78 -3.04 -17.38
CA SER A 82 18.80 -2.82 -18.43
C SER A 82 20.16 -3.43 -18.08
N ARG A 83 20.51 -3.51 -16.79
CA ARG A 83 21.76 -4.10 -16.29
C ARG A 83 21.75 -5.63 -16.26
N LYS A 84 20.57 -6.26 -16.25
CA LYS A 84 20.40 -7.72 -16.22
C LYS A 84 20.44 -8.39 -17.61
N LYS A 85 20.80 -7.66 -18.68
CA LYS A 85 21.31 -8.27 -19.91
C LYS A 85 22.77 -8.71 -19.68
N LEU A 86 22.95 -9.80 -18.94
CA LEU A 86 24.12 -10.69 -18.98
C LEU A 86 23.64 -12.04 -19.48
#